data_AF-A0A315ZVU1-F1
#
_entry.id   AF-A0A315ZVU1-F1
#
_cell.length_a   1.000
_cell.length_b   1.000
_cell.length_c   1.000
_cell.angle_alpha   90.00
_cell.angle_beta   90.00
_cell.angle_gamma   90.00
#
_symmetry.space_group_name_H-M   'P 1'
#
loop_
_entity.id
_entity.type
_entity.pdbx_description
1 polymer ?
#
loop_
_entity_poly.entity_id
_entity_poly.type
_entity_poly.pdbx_seq_one_letter_code
_entity_poly.pdbx_strand_id
1 'polypeptide(L)'
;MEDLSIMTEEEIIERGKAYVRRMNELVKKISAYISERKGDYNELQIEYRELKTEIAEEAKQLRRKKNDISNISSVHAAYQDGITGSDAYGFEAKVNDKITKHTLLSLSEARYRFTKHTKKFNDD
;
A
#
# COMPACT_ATOMS: atom_id res chain seq x y z
N MET A 1 0.03 13.04 -11.54
CA MET A 1 0.25 12.57 -10.15
C MET A 1 -0.06 13.76 -9.26
N GLU A 2 -1.19 13.71 -8.55
CA GLU A 2 -1.79 14.85 -7.82
C GLU A 2 -0.96 15.29 -6.61
N ASP A 3 -1.10 16.56 -6.25
CA ASP A 3 -0.35 17.19 -5.17
C ASP A 3 -1.03 16.96 -3.82
N LEU A 4 -0.41 16.15 -2.96
CA LEU A 4 -0.90 15.83 -1.62
C LEU A 4 -1.01 17.06 -0.71
N SER A 5 -0.39 18.20 -1.04
CA SER A 5 -0.54 19.44 -0.27
C SER A 5 -1.85 20.18 -0.52
N ILE A 6 -2.65 19.75 -1.49
CA ILE A 6 -3.94 20.37 -1.85
C ILE A 6 -5.12 19.37 -1.85
N MET A 7 -4.87 18.09 -1.56
CA MET A 7 -5.94 17.09 -1.53
C MET A 7 -6.86 17.27 -0.33
N THR A 8 -8.17 17.08 -0.52
CA THR A 8 -9.12 17.09 0.59
C THR A 8 -9.03 15.80 1.42
N GLU A 9 -9.63 15.79 2.61
CA GLU A 9 -9.69 14.56 3.40
C GLU A 9 -10.41 13.43 2.66
N GLU A 10 -11.47 13.75 1.93
CA GLU A 10 -12.24 12.80 1.14
C GLU A 10 -11.39 12.16 0.04
N GLU A 11 -10.61 12.97 -0.69
CA GLU A 11 -9.72 12.48 -1.74
C GLU A 11 -8.63 11.55 -1.18
N ILE A 12 -8.07 11.89 -0.01
CA ILE A 12 -7.09 11.04 0.68
C ILE A 12 -7.73 9.74 1.18
N ILE A 13 -8.96 9.79 1.67
CA ILE A 13 -9.70 8.59 2.10
C ILE A 13 -9.92 7.67 0.91
N GLU A 14 -10.42 8.18 -0.21
CA GLU A 14 -10.70 7.36 -1.40
C GLU A 14 -9.42 6.77 -1.99
N ARG A 15 -8.34 7.55 -2.03
CA ARG A 15 -7.03 7.04 -2.45
C ARG A 15 -6.47 6.00 -1.49
N GLY A 16 -6.62 6.22 -0.18
CA GLY A 16 -6.24 5.26 0.85
C GLY A 16 -7.01 3.94 0.73
N LYS A 17 -8.33 4.01 0.51
CA LYS A 17 -9.17 2.82 0.24
C LYS A 17 -8.72 2.09 -1.01
N ALA A 18 -8.40 2.79 -2.09
CA ALA A 18 -7.91 2.17 -3.32
C ALA A 18 -6.64 1.34 -3.08
N TYR A 19 -5.68 1.86 -2.30
CA TYR A 19 -4.48 1.12 -1.92
C TYR A 19 -4.80 -0.09 -1.03
N VAL A 20 -5.63 0.08 0.01
CA VAL A 20 -6.03 -1.02 0.91
C VAL A 20 -6.77 -2.12 0.16
N ARG A 21 -7.65 -1.76 -0.76
CA ARG A 21 -8.39 -2.69 -1.61
C ARG A 21 -7.44 -3.50 -2.50
N ARG A 22 -6.52 -2.83 -3.21
CA ARG A 22 -5.50 -3.52 -4.04
C ARG A 22 -4.61 -4.44 -3.21
N MET A 23 -4.16 -4.00 -2.04
CA MET A 23 -3.41 -4.86 -1.12
C MET A 23 -4.21 -6.09 -0.69
N ASN A 24 -5.50 -5.92 -0.33
CA ASN A 24 -6.37 -7.02 0.07
C ASN A 24 -6.63 -8.02 -1.07
N GLU A 25 -6.90 -7.53 -2.27
CA GLU A 25 -7.09 -8.37 -3.46
C GLU A 25 -5.82 -9.18 -3.76
N LEU A 26 -4.65 -8.53 -3.73
CA LEU A 26 -3.38 -9.21 -3.98
C LEU A 26 -3.03 -10.21 -2.86
N VAL A 27 -3.33 -9.91 -1.59
CA VAL A 27 -3.20 -10.87 -0.47
C VAL A 27 -4.04 -12.12 -0.74
N LYS A 28 -5.31 -11.95 -1.15
CA LYS A 28 -6.20 -13.08 -1.47
C LYS A 28 -5.64 -13.92 -2.61
N LYS A 29 -5.21 -13.28 -3.71
CA LYS A 29 -4.65 -13.98 -4.86
C LYS A 29 -3.36 -14.74 -4.52
N ILE A 30 -2.41 -14.10 -3.81
CA ILE A 30 -1.17 -14.74 -3.37
C ILE A 30 -1.45 -15.89 -2.41
N SER A 31 -2.40 -15.73 -1.48
CA SER A 31 -2.80 -16.80 -0.56
C SER A 31 -3.37 -18.02 -1.29
N ALA A 32 -4.23 -17.79 -2.30
CA ALA A 32 -4.77 -18.84 -3.16
C ALA A 32 -3.68 -19.52 -4.00
N TYR A 33 -2.72 -18.76 -4.52
CA TYR A 33 -1.58 -19.30 -5.26
C TYR A 33 -0.68 -20.18 -4.37
N ILE A 34 -0.41 -19.77 -3.13
CA ILE A 34 0.42 -20.55 -2.19
C ILE A 34 -0.29 -21.83 -1.75
N SER A 35 -1.58 -21.74 -1.42
CA SER A 35 -2.33 -22.85 -0.81
C SER A 35 -2.85 -23.84 -1.85
N GLU A 36 -3.33 -23.34 -2.99
CA GLU A 36 -4.09 -24.13 -3.96
C GLU A 36 -3.47 -24.12 -5.37
N ARG A 37 -2.36 -23.40 -5.57
CA ARG A 37 -1.75 -23.16 -6.90
C ARG A 37 -2.72 -22.55 -7.91
N LYS A 38 -3.70 -21.78 -7.42
CA LYS A 38 -4.64 -21.02 -8.25
C LYS A 38 -4.07 -19.65 -8.60
N GLY A 39 -4.11 -19.29 -9.89
CA GLY A 39 -3.65 -17.99 -10.40
C GLY A 39 -2.35 -18.08 -11.21
N ASP A 40 -2.07 -17.02 -11.95
CA ASP A 40 -0.87 -16.90 -12.78
C ASP A 40 0.29 -16.27 -11.99
N TYR A 41 1.43 -16.95 -11.95
CA TYR A 41 2.61 -16.47 -11.24
C TYR A 41 3.12 -15.12 -11.75
N ASN A 42 3.14 -14.94 -13.07
CA ASN A 42 3.66 -13.72 -13.71
C ASN A 42 2.72 -12.55 -13.43
N GLU A 43 1.40 -12.77 -13.49
CA GLU A 43 0.39 -11.76 -13.14
C GLU A 43 0.59 -11.27 -11.69
N LEU A 44 0.75 -12.20 -10.73
CA LEU A 44 0.98 -11.84 -9.33
C LEU A 44 2.29 -11.10 -9.10
N GLN A 45 3.35 -11.45 -9.83
CA GLN A 45 4.61 -10.72 -9.76
C GLN A 45 4.50 -9.31 -10.33
N ILE A 46 3.76 -9.13 -11.43
CA ILE A 46 3.52 -7.82 -12.04
C ILE A 46 2.72 -6.95 -11.08
N GLU A 47 1.58 -7.43 -10.58
CA GLU A 47 0.73 -6.69 -9.64
C GLU A 47 1.50 -6.29 -8.37
N TYR A 48 2.28 -7.22 -7.80
CA TYR A 48 3.11 -6.94 -6.62
C TYR A 48 4.18 -5.88 -6.91
N ARG A 49 4.83 -5.94 -8.07
CA ARG A 49 5.85 -4.98 -8.51
C ARG A 49 5.28 -3.58 -8.70
N GLU A 50 4.15 -3.49 -9.38
CA GLU A 50 3.47 -2.23 -9.66
C GLU A 50 3.06 -1.56 -8.35
N LEU A 51 2.37 -2.29 -7.48
CA LEU A 51 1.93 -1.77 -6.18
C LEU A 51 3.11 -1.33 -5.30
N LYS A 52 4.20 -2.10 -5.28
CA LYS A 52 5.43 -1.72 -4.57
C LYS A 52 6.03 -0.42 -5.14
N THR A 53 6.07 -0.30 -6.46
CA THR A 53 6.65 0.88 -7.15
C THR A 53 5.82 2.12 -6.86
N GLU A 54 4.50 2.02 -6.97
CA GLU A 54 3.58 3.11 -6.68
C GLU A 54 3.69 3.60 -5.22
N ILE A 55 3.70 2.69 -4.24
CA ILE A 55 3.86 3.05 -2.83
C ILE A 55 5.22 3.71 -2.58
N ALA A 56 6.30 3.23 -3.20
CA ALA A 56 7.62 3.82 -3.05
C ALA A 56 7.71 5.23 -3.67
N GLU A 57 7.10 5.43 -4.85
CA GLU A 57 7.00 6.73 -5.49
C GLU A 57 6.18 7.72 -4.65
N GLU A 58 5.04 7.27 -4.13
CA GLU A 58 4.18 8.08 -3.27
C GLU A 58 4.88 8.44 -1.95
N ALA A 59 5.56 7.49 -1.31
CA ALA A 59 6.38 7.73 -0.12
C ALA A 59 7.48 8.78 -0.39
N LYS A 60 8.13 8.70 -1.55
CA LYS A 60 9.16 9.68 -1.96
C LYS A 60 8.57 11.08 -2.15
N GLN A 61 7.37 11.20 -2.72
CA GLN A 61 6.70 12.49 -2.88
C GLN A 61 6.29 13.08 -1.52
N LEU A 62 5.70 12.26 -0.64
CA LEU A 62 5.35 12.68 0.73
C LEU A 62 6.57 13.16 1.52
N ARG A 63 7.71 12.47 1.39
CA ARG A 63 8.97 12.90 2.04
C ARG A 63 9.48 14.24 1.50
N ARG A 64 9.32 14.51 0.20
CA ARG A 64 9.73 15.77 -0.43
C ARG A 64 8.85 16.95 -0.01
N LYS A 65 7.54 16.72 0.10
CA LYS A 65 6.53 17.75 0.39
C LYS A 65 6.18 17.87 1.87
N LYS A 66 6.87 17.14 2.76
CA LYS A 66 6.57 17.12 4.20
C LYS A 66 6.52 18.51 4.85
N ASN A 67 7.33 19.44 4.35
CA ASN A 67 7.38 20.82 4.87
C ASN A 67 6.37 21.78 4.20
N ASP A 68 5.70 21.33 3.14
CA ASP A 68 4.76 22.14 2.35
C ASP A 68 3.28 21.87 2.73
N ILE A 69 3.02 20.87 3.58
CA ILE A 69 1.68 20.54 4.06
C ILE A 69 1.34 21.46 5.24
N SER A 70 0.58 22.51 4.97
CA SER A 70 0.21 23.55 5.95
C SER A 70 -0.91 23.12 6.90
N ASN A 71 -1.70 22.09 6.55
CA ASN A 71 -2.78 21.55 7.37
C ASN A 71 -2.76 20.02 7.35
N ILE A 72 -2.28 19.40 8.44
CA ILE A 72 -2.21 17.95 8.58
C ILE A 72 -3.39 17.53 9.44
N SER A 73 -4.48 17.07 8.82
CA SER A 73 -5.51 16.40 9.57
C SER A 73 -5.06 15.01 10.03
N SER A 74 -5.78 14.41 10.98
CA SER A 74 -5.46 13.05 11.45
C SER A 74 -5.52 12.02 10.31
N VAL A 75 -6.35 12.27 9.29
CA VAL A 75 -6.44 11.44 8.08
C VAL A 75 -5.19 11.59 7.22
N HIS A 76 -4.71 12.81 7.01
CA HIS A 76 -3.46 13.08 6.27
C HIS A 76 -2.26 12.41 6.95
N ALA A 77 -2.15 12.57 8.27
CA ALA A 77 -1.09 11.93 9.06
C ALA A 77 -1.16 10.41 8.94
N ALA A 78 -2.34 9.82 9.11
CA ALA A 78 -2.52 8.37 8.98
C ALA A 78 -2.20 7.85 7.58
N TYR A 79 -2.55 8.60 6.53
CA TYR A 79 -2.22 8.26 5.15
C TYR A 79 -0.70 8.28 4.93
N GLN A 80 -0.05 9.37 5.36
CA GLN A 80 1.39 9.52 5.23
C GLN A 80 2.15 8.42 5.99
N ASP A 81 1.76 8.14 7.23
CA ASP A 81 2.33 7.07 8.04
C ASP A 81 2.05 5.70 7.41
N GLY A 82 0.86 5.52 6.83
CA GLY A 82 0.46 4.30 6.15
C GLY A 82 1.32 4.01 4.91
N ILE A 83 1.47 4.99 4.02
CA ILE A 83 2.32 4.89 2.82
C ILE A 83 3.79 4.68 3.21
N THR A 84 4.33 5.55 4.08
CA THR A 84 5.75 5.48 4.44
C THR A 84 6.09 4.23 5.25
N GLY A 85 5.16 3.75 6.09
CA GLY A 85 5.28 2.47 6.78
C GLY A 85 5.17 1.27 5.84
N SER A 86 4.31 1.33 4.83
CA SER A 86 4.20 0.29 3.80
C SER A 86 5.44 0.21 2.92
N ASP A 87 6.06 1.34 2.58
CA ASP A 87 7.34 1.40 1.86
C ASP A 87 8.50 0.83 2.70
N ALA A 88 8.54 1.18 4.00
CA ALA A 88 9.67 0.82 4.87
C ALA A 88 9.64 -0.63 5.37
N TYR A 89 8.46 -1.16 5.69
CA TYR A 89 8.29 -2.47 6.34
C TYR A 89 7.44 -3.44 5.51
N GLY A 90 6.75 -2.93 4.50
CA GLY A 90 5.98 -3.73 3.56
C GLY A 90 6.80 -4.07 2.33
N PHE A 91 6.29 -5.01 1.54
CA PHE A 91 6.87 -5.37 0.25
C PHE A 91 8.37 -5.79 0.29
N GLU A 92 8.85 -6.33 1.41
CA GLU A 92 10.24 -6.74 1.59
C GLU A 92 10.66 -7.87 0.64
N ALA A 93 9.72 -8.69 0.17
CA ALA A 93 10.04 -9.73 -0.80
C ALA A 93 10.55 -9.11 -2.12
N LYS A 94 11.59 -9.74 -2.67
CA LYS A 94 12.19 -9.32 -3.94
C LYS A 94 11.21 -9.56 -5.09
N VAL A 95 11.10 -8.57 -5.97
CA VAL A 95 10.13 -8.53 -7.07
C VAL A 95 10.26 -9.68 -8.08
N ASN A 96 11.45 -10.25 -8.24
CA ASN A 96 11.70 -11.37 -9.16
C ASN A 96 11.84 -12.71 -8.43
N ASP A 97 11.62 -12.73 -7.12
CA ASP A 97 11.72 -13.95 -6.32
C ASP A 97 10.40 -14.72 -6.35
N LYS A 98 10.48 -15.99 -5.95
CA LYS A 98 9.31 -16.86 -5.91
C LYS A 98 8.23 -16.26 -5.01
N ILE A 99 6.97 -16.41 -5.43
CA ILE A 99 5.82 -16.11 -4.57
C ILE A 99 5.81 -17.14 -3.44
N THR A 100 6.11 -16.66 -2.23
CA THR A 100 6.23 -17.49 -1.03
C THR A 100 5.39 -16.91 0.11
N LYS A 101 5.34 -17.65 1.23
CA LYS A 101 4.75 -17.13 2.47
C LYS A 101 5.39 -15.80 2.91
N HIS A 102 6.68 -15.60 2.62
CA HIS A 102 7.34 -14.33 2.90
C HIS A 102 6.73 -13.17 2.08
N THR A 103 6.45 -13.37 0.79
CA THR A 103 5.73 -12.39 -0.04
C THR A 103 4.38 -12.04 0.57
N LEU A 104 3.60 -13.06 0.94
CA LEU A 104 2.29 -12.88 1.58
C LEU A 104 2.39 -12.10 2.90
N LEU A 105 3.35 -12.45 3.76
CA LEU A 105 3.56 -11.78 5.05
C LEU A 105 3.99 -10.33 4.85
N SER A 106 4.93 -10.05 3.95
CA SER A 106 5.40 -8.69 3.68
C SER A 106 4.29 -7.78 3.12
N LEU A 107 3.38 -8.32 2.30
CA LEU A 107 2.22 -7.59 1.80
C LEU A 107 1.17 -7.38 2.91
N SER A 108 0.98 -8.38 3.76
CA SER A 108 0.05 -8.28 4.90
C SER A 108 0.54 -7.23 5.92
N GLU A 109 1.85 -7.14 6.14
CA GLU A 109 2.47 -6.11 6.98
C GLU A 109 2.26 -4.72 6.37
N ALA A 110 2.43 -4.56 5.05
CA ALA A 110 2.12 -3.31 4.37
C ALA A 110 0.68 -2.86 4.65
N ARG A 111 -0.29 -3.75 4.45
CA ARG A 111 -1.71 -3.47 4.72
C ARG A 111 -1.96 -3.10 6.18
N TYR A 112 -1.34 -3.82 7.11
CA TYR A 112 -1.46 -3.54 8.54
C TYR A 112 -0.95 -2.13 8.85
N ARG A 113 0.24 -1.76 8.35
CA ARG A 113 0.80 -0.41 8.52
C ARG A 113 -0.12 0.67 7.98
N PHE A 114 -0.72 0.42 6.82
CA PHE A 114 -1.63 1.35 6.17
C PHE A 114 -2.90 1.63 6.99
N THR A 115 -3.44 0.61 7.64
CA THR A 115 -4.75 0.67 8.32
C THR A 115 -4.65 0.84 9.84
N LYS A 116 -3.45 0.75 10.42
CA LYS A 116 -3.23 0.80 11.87
C LYS A 116 -3.73 2.08 12.53
N HIS A 117 -3.63 3.22 11.85
CA HIS A 117 -3.89 4.54 12.42
C HIS A 117 -5.27 5.11 12.08
N THR A 118 -5.98 4.52 11.13
CA THR A 118 -7.36 4.91 10.81
C THR A 118 -8.12 3.78 10.14
N LYS A 119 -9.38 3.59 10.56
CA LYS A 119 -10.30 2.63 9.94
C LYS A 119 -10.95 3.19 8.66
N LYS A 120 -10.84 4.50 8.41
CA LYS A 120 -11.46 5.16 7.25
C LYS A 120 -10.96 4.63 5.90
N PHE A 121 -9.79 3.98 5.88
CA PHE A 121 -9.23 3.36 4.67
C PHE A 121 -9.69 1.93 4.44
N ASN A 122 -10.42 1.32 5.38
CA ASN A 122 -11.09 0.05 5.10
C ASN A 122 -12.36 0.34 4.29
N ASP A 123 -12.69 -0.55 3.36
CA ASP A 123 -14.04 -0.60 2.82
C ASP A 123 -14.97 -1.05 3.97
N ASP A 124 -15.95 -0.21 4.32
CA ASP A 124 -17.02 -0.51 5.30
C ASP A 124 -17.94 -1.65 4.80
#